data_AF-A0A2N3AP54-F1
#
_entry.id   AF-A0A2N3AP54-F1
#
_cell.length_a   1.000
_cell.length_b   1.000
_cell.length_c   1.000
_cell.angle_alpha   90.00
_cell.angle_beta   90.00
_cell.angle_gamma   90.00
#
_symmetry.space_group_name_H-M   'P 1'
#
loop_
_entity.id
_entity.type
_entity.pdbx_description
1 polymer ?
#
loop_
_entity_poly.entity_id
_entity_poly.type
_entity_poly.pdbx_seq_one_letter_code
_entity_poly.pdbx_strand_id
1 'polypeptide(L)' 'MFLITIFLASSVALAADKVNVQFWHAMGGWRIELLQEMADDFMALNPDINVEVQYTGSYGDTINKLN' A
#
# COMPACT_ATOMS: atom_id res chain seq x y z
N MET A 1 26.84 -35.09 -8.72
CA MET A 1 27.17 -34.06 -7.71
C MET A 1 27.67 -32.74 -8.30
N PHE A 2 27.43 -32.45 -9.59
CA PHE A 2 27.75 -31.15 -10.23
C PHE A 2 26.52 -30.43 -10.81
N LEU A 3 25.37 -31.12 -10.91
CA LEU A 3 24.11 -30.58 -11.43
C LEU A 3 23.21 -29.95 -10.35
N ILE A 4 23.39 -30.31 -9.08
CA ILE A 4 22.56 -29.82 -7.96
C ILE A 4 23.00 -28.41 -7.51
N THR A 5 24.26 -28.04 -7.74
CA THR A 5 24.83 -26.74 -7.34
C THR A 5 24.38 -25.57 -8.24
N ILE A 6 23.92 -25.83 -9.47
CA ILE A 6 23.51 -24.76 -10.40
C ILE A 6 22.05 -24.30 -10.17
N PHE A 7 21.21 -25.15 -9.55
CA PHE A 7 19.80 -24.81 -9.34
C PHE A 7 19.56 -23.83 -8.17
N LEU A 8 20.55 -23.66 -7.28
CA LEU A 8 20.41 -22.83 -6.08
C LEU A 8 20.76 -21.35 -6.31
N ALA A 9 21.22 -20.97 -7.50
CA ALA A 9 21.66 -19.61 -7.81
C ALA A 9 20.56 -18.71 -8.39
N SER A 10 19.33 -19.21 -8.57
CA SER A 10 18.29 -18.54 -9.37
C SER A 10 17.07 -18.10 -8.56
N SER A 11 17.27 -17.44 -7.42
CA SER A 11 16.18 -16.64 -6.82
C SER A 11 16.70 -15.71 -5.73
N VAL A 12 17.66 -14.85 -6.03
CA VAL A 12 17.76 -13.59 -5.29
C VAL A 12 16.71 -12.68 -5.93
N ALA A 13 15.45 -12.85 -5.55
CA ALA A 13 14.44 -11.83 -5.80
C ALA A 13 14.94 -10.59 -5.07
N LEU A 14 15.41 -9.59 -5.81
CA LEU A 14 15.68 -8.27 -5.29
C LEU A 14 14.32 -7.75 -4.79
N ALA A 15 14.03 -7.94 -3.50
CA ALA A 15 12.88 -7.32 -2.88
C ALA A 15 13.15 -5.81 -2.91
N ALA A 16 12.58 -5.13 -3.89
CA ALA A 16 12.53 -3.68 -3.89
C ALA A 16 11.75 -3.25 -2.65
N ASP A 17 12.20 -2.18 -1.98
CA ASP A 17 11.45 -1.63 -0.85
C ASP A 17 10.03 -1.28 -1.30
N LYS A 18 9.05 -1.69 -0.50
CA LYS A 18 7.64 -1.39 -0.78
C LYS A 18 7.44 0.12 -0.89
N VAL A 19 6.69 0.54 -1.90
CA VAL A 19 6.24 1.93 -2.04
C VAL A 19 5.15 2.18 -1.01
N ASN A 20 5.35 3.17 -0.14
CA ASN A 20 4.35 3.55 0.87
C ASN A 20 3.60 4.81 0.42
N VAL A 21 2.27 4.74 0.43
CA VAL A 21 1.37 5.83 0.05
C VAL A 21 0.50 6.18 1.25
N GLN A 22 0.54 7.43 1.70
CA GLN A 22 -0.43 7.95 2.65
C GLN A 22 -1.63 8.53 1.89
N PHE A 23 -2.82 7.98 2.12
CA PHE A 23 -4.06 8.43 1.48
C PHE A 23 -4.99 9.10 2.49
N TRP A 24 -4.95 10.43 2.52
CA TRP A 24 -5.79 11.25 3.40
C TRP A 24 -7.14 11.57 2.75
N HIS A 25 -8.24 11.44 3.50
CA HIS A 25 -9.58 11.79 3.01
C HIS A 25 -10.52 12.35 4.09
N ALA A 26 -11.43 13.23 3.67
CA ALA A 26 -12.49 13.82 4.52
C ALA A 26 -13.85 13.10 4.40
N MET A 27 -13.92 11.98 3.68
CA MET A 27 -15.18 11.26 3.44
C MET A 27 -15.59 10.45 4.67
N GLY A 28 -16.50 10.98 5.49
CA GLY A 28 -17.01 10.31 6.69
C GLY A 28 -18.15 9.33 6.45
N GLY A 29 -18.58 8.64 7.52
CA GLY A 29 -19.65 7.63 7.51
C GLY A 29 -19.20 6.32 6.86
N TRP A 30 -20.14 5.61 6.22
CA TRP A 30 -19.89 4.32 5.55
C TRP A 30 -18.79 4.36 4.48
N ARG A 31 -18.45 5.55 3.97
CA ARG A 31 -17.38 5.74 2.99
C ARG A 31 -15.98 5.49 3.55
N ILE A 32 -15.77 5.55 4.86
CA ILE A 32 -14.48 5.23 5.48
C ILE A 32 -14.14 3.77 5.19
N GLU A 33 -15.08 2.87 5.46
CA GLU A 33 -14.93 1.43 5.21
C GLU A 33 -14.80 1.14 3.72
N LEU A 34 -15.63 1.79 2.87
CA LEU A 34 -15.50 1.65 1.41
C LEU A 34 -14.10 1.98 0.89
N LEU A 35 -13.51 3.09 1.37
CA LEU A 35 -12.18 3.50 0.91
C LEU A 35 -11.08 2.57 1.41
N GLN A 36 -11.26 1.97 2.58
CA GLN A 36 -10.36 0.92 3.07
C GLN A 36 -10.45 -0.32 2.18
N GLU A 37 -11.65 -0.80 1.85
CA GLU A 37 -11.86 -1.95 0.96
C GLU A 37 -11.24 -1.70 -0.43
N MET A 38 -11.44 -0.51 -0.98
CA MET A 38 -10.84 -0.13 -2.27
C MET A 38 -9.29 -0.11 -2.22
N ALA A 39 -8.70 0.32 -1.10
CA ALA A 39 -7.26 0.29 -0.91
C ALA A 39 -6.73 -1.14 -0.74
N ASP A 40 -7.48 -1.99 -0.03
CA ASP A 40 -7.14 -3.40 0.16
C ASP A 40 -7.17 -4.18 -1.16
N ASP A 41 -8.21 -3.98 -1.98
CA ASP A 41 -8.30 -4.55 -3.33
C ASP A 41 -7.13 -4.10 -4.21
N PHE A 42 -6.76 -2.81 -4.13
CA PHE A 42 -5.61 -2.27 -4.84
C PHE A 42 -4.30 -2.92 -4.40
N MET A 43 -4.05 -3.04 -3.09
CA MET A 43 -2.84 -3.65 -2.55
C MET A 43 -2.76 -5.15 -2.86
N ALA A 44 -3.89 -5.85 -2.93
CA ALA A 44 -3.93 -7.26 -3.33
C ALA A 44 -3.44 -7.47 -4.78
N LEU A 45 -3.70 -6.51 -5.67
CA LEU A 45 -3.23 -6.51 -7.05
C LEU A 45 -1.82 -5.93 -7.22
N ASN A 46 -1.32 -5.19 -6.22
CA ASN A 46 -0.05 -4.47 -6.26
C ASN A 46 0.75 -4.74 -4.97
N PRO A 47 1.34 -5.95 -4.80
CA PRO A 47 1.95 -6.39 -3.53
C PRO A 47 3.15 -5.55 -3.08
N ASP A 48 3.75 -4.80 -4.01
CA ASP A 48 4.90 -3.91 -3.78
C ASP A 48 4.46 -2.51 -3.30
N ILE A 49 3.15 -2.24 -3.20
CA ILE A 49 2.61 -0.96 -2.75
C ILE A 49 1.81 -1.17 -1.46
N ASN A 50 2.06 -0.32 -0.47
CA ASN A 50 1.30 -0.25 0.78
C ASN A 50 0.56 1.10 0.83
N VAL A 51 -0.76 1.06 0.96
CA VAL A 51 -1.63 2.24 1.02
C VAL A 51 -2.20 2.36 2.42
N GLU A 52 -1.87 3.46 3.09
CA GLU A 52 -2.39 3.78 4.42
C GLU A 52 -3.52 4.80 4.31
N VAL A 53 -4.77 4.31 4.41
CA VAL A 53 -5.97 5.17 4.37
C VAL A 53 -6.15 5.84 5.72
N GLN A 54 -6.28 7.17 5.72
CA GLN A 54 -6.48 7.95 6.94
C GLN A 54 -7.68 8.88 6.79
N TYR A 55 -8.69 8.67 7.63
CA TYR A 55 -9.77 9.64 7.79
C TYR A 55 -9.26 10.86 8.56
N THR A 56 -9.40 12.03 7.95
CA THR A 56 -8.82 13.29 8.46
C THR A 56 -9.85 14.26 9.01
N GLY A 57 -11.11 13.84 9.17
CA GLY A 57 -12.18 14.73 9.65
C GLY A 57 -12.84 15.48 8.51
N SER A 58 -12.75 16.82 8.52
CA SER A 58 -13.31 17.67 7.46
C SER A 58 -12.31 17.91 6.32
N TYR A 59 -12.80 18.47 5.21
CA TYR A 59 -11.93 18.92 4.12
C TYR A 59 -10.96 20.01 4.58
N GLY A 60 -11.38 20.89 5.50
CA GLY A 60 -10.49 21.90 6.10
C GLY A 60 -9.36 21.26 6.90
N ASP A 61 -9.68 20.26 7.73
CA ASP A 61 -8.69 19.50 8.51
C ASP A 61 -7.70 18.76 7.60
N THR A 62 -8.20 18.21 6.49
CA THR A 62 -7.39 17.49 5.49
C THR A 62 -6.40 18.43 4.79
N ILE A 63 -6.85 19.62 4.38
CA ILE A 63 -5.99 20.63 3.76
C ILE A 63 -4.95 21.12 4.75
N ASN A 64 -5.31 21.28 6.02
CA ASN A 64 -4.37 21.72 7.05
C ASN A 64 -3.21 20.75 7.30
N LYS A 65 -3.35 19.45 6.99
CA LYS A 65 -2.21 18.50 7.04
C LYS A 65 -1.14 18.75 5.97
N LEU A 66 -1.44 19.55 4.94
CA LEU A 66 -0.48 19.91 3.88
C LEU A 66 0.38 21.13 4.25
N ASN A 67 0.00 21.87 5.29
CA ASN A 67 0.67 23.08 5.75
C ASN A 67 1.62 22.76 6.91
#